data_AF-Z9JMI4-F1
#
_entry.id   AF-Z9JMI4-F1
#
_cell.length_a   1.000
_cell.length_b   1.000
_cell.length_c   1.000
_cell.angle_alpha   90.00
_cell.angle_beta   90.00
_cell.angle_gamma   90.00
#
_symmetry.space_group_name_H-M   'P 1'
#
loop_
_entity.id
_entity.type
_entity.pdbx_description
1 polymer ?
#
loop_
_entity_poly.entity_id
_entity_poly.type
_entity_poly.pdbx_seq_one_letter_code
_entity_poly.pdbx_strand_id
1 'polypeptide(L)'
;MSEIIKQLLTGKDNQTHDLVRWLGILVVFIALALTIYTVVWRGQAFDPQAFCFGMGSIFASIGAALKLKETTEPYNSTENNGTHVSKTAEHQDECDPISKT
;
A
#
# COMPACT_ATOMS: atom_id res chain seq x y z
N MET A 1 3.40 24.78 3.39
CA MET A 1 4.02 23.59 4.01
C MET A 1 5.48 23.58 3.61
N SER A 2 6.43 23.22 4.49
CA SER A 2 7.85 23.12 4.09
C SER A 2 8.09 21.88 3.23
N GLU A 3 9.07 21.94 2.33
CA GLU A 3 9.38 20.82 1.43
C GLU A 3 9.73 19.52 2.16
N ILE A 4 10.35 19.62 3.35
CA ILE A 4 10.64 18.47 4.21
C ILE A 4 9.35 17.78 4.67
N ILE A 5 8.32 18.54 5.06
CA ILE A 5 7.04 17.98 5.50
C ILE A 5 6.28 17.38 4.31
N LYS A 6 6.34 18.00 3.13
CA LYS A 6 5.80 17.41 1.89
C LYS A 6 6.46 16.06 1.63
N GLN A 7 7.80 16.01 1.55
CA GLN A 7 8.55 14.78 1.29
C GLN A 7 8.26 13.67 2.32
N LEU A 8 7.96 14.02 3.58
CA LEU A 8 7.54 13.05 4.60
C LEU A 8 6.11 12.53 4.42
N LEU A 9 5.22 13.25 3.73
CA LEU A 9 3.79 12.93 3.58
C LEU A 9 3.37 12.45 2.18
N THR A 10 4.25 12.57 1.19
CA THR A 10 3.97 12.24 -0.22
C THR A 10 4.95 11.20 -0.78
N GLY A 11 4.58 10.59 -1.89
CA GLY A 11 5.43 9.67 -2.66
C GLY A 11 6.61 10.37 -3.34
N LYS A 12 7.27 9.62 -4.25
CA LYS A 12 8.48 10.07 -4.98
C LYS A 12 8.26 11.32 -5.85
N ASP A 13 7.01 11.62 -6.18
CA ASP A 13 6.60 12.77 -6.98
C ASP A 13 6.47 14.08 -6.19
N ASN A 14 6.57 14.02 -4.85
CA ASN A 14 6.38 15.16 -3.94
C ASN A 14 4.98 15.84 -4.03
N GLN A 15 3.98 15.08 -4.51
CA GLN A 15 2.60 15.55 -4.74
C GLN A 15 1.54 14.54 -4.27
N THR A 16 1.66 13.27 -4.63
CA THR A 16 0.67 12.24 -4.26
C THR A 16 0.86 11.86 -2.79
N HIS A 17 -0.18 12.02 -1.97
CA HIS A 17 -0.13 11.61 -0.57
C HIS A 17 0.04 10.09 -0.41
N ASP A 18 1.03 9.69 0.40
CA ASP A 18 1.38 8.30 0.65
C ASP A 18 0.67 7.82 1.92
N LEU A 19 -0.28 6.90 1.76
CA LEU A 19 -1.09 6.38 2.86
C LEU A 19 -0.23 5.68 3.94
N VAL A 20 0.85 5.00 3.55
CA VAL A 20 1.72 4.29 4.49
C VAL A 20 2.50 5.30 5.34
N ARG A 21 2.93 6.42 4.76
CA ARG A 21 3.58 7.51 5.52
C ARG A 21 2.62 8.18 6.50
N TRP A 22 1.37 8.44 6.08
CA TRP A 22 0.32 8.94 6.97
C TRP A 22 0.03 7.98 8.13
N LEU A 23 -0.07 6.68 7.86
CA LEU A 23 -0.24 5.66 8.90
C LEU A 23 0.96 5.58 9.84
N GLY A 24 2.19 5.70 9.32
CA GLY A 24 3.40 5.76 10.16
C GLY A 24 3.39 6.93 11.13
N ILE A 25 2.98 8.12 10.68
CA ILE A 25 2.84 9.31 11.54
C ILE A 25 1.72 9.10 12.57
N LEU A 26 0.59 8.53 12.19
CA LEU A 26 -0.50 8.19 13.12
C LEU A 26 -0.02 7.23 14.22
N VAL A 27 0.80 6.24 13.89
CA VAL A 27 1.40 5.31 14.87
C VAL A 27 2.30 6.03 15.88
N VAL A 28 3.09 7.01 15.43
CA VAL A 28 3.91 7.84 16.33
C VAL A 28 3.04 8.67 17.28
N PHE A 29 1.95 9.27 16.79
CA PHE A 29 1.00 10.00 17.65
C PHE A 29 0.30 9.07 18.66
N ILE A 30 -0.10 7.87 18.24
CA ILE A 30 -0.70 6.86 19.12
C ILE A 30 0.32 6.44 20.21
N ALA A 31 1.58 6.17 19.83
CA ALA A 31 2.64 5.84 20.79
C ALA A 31 2.84 6.94 21.83
N LEU A 32 2.88 8.21 21.40
CA LEU A 32 3.02 9.37 22.29
C LEU A 32 1.83 9.49 23.25
N ALA A 33 0.60 9.39 22.72
CA ALA A 33 -0.63 9.48 23.51
C ALA A 33 -0.74 8.34 24.54
N LEU A 34 -0.42 7.10 24.15
CA LEU A 34 -0.36 5.96 25.07
C LEU A 34 0.73 6.17 26.12
N THR A 35 1.93 6.62 25.75
CA THR A 35 3.02 6.88 26.70
C THR A 35 2.60 7.86 27.79
N ILE A 36 1.96 8.98 27.40
CA ILE A 36 1.46 9.98 28.35
C ILE A 36 0.38 9.36 29.25
N TYR A 37 -0.58 8.64 28.67
CA TYR A 37 -1.64 7.96 29.44
C TYR A 37 -1.09 6.93 30.44
N THR A 38 -0.17 6.06 30.02
CA THR A 38 0.38 5.01 30.89
C THR A 38 1.29 5.60 31.97
N VAL A 39 2.19 6.51 31.61
CA VAL A 39 3.19 7.03 32.56
C VAL A 39 2.55 8.04 33.52
N VAL A 40 1.81 9.03 33.00
CA VAL A 40 1.28 10.14 33.81
C VAL A 40 -0.04 9.76 34.48
N TRP A 41 -0.95 9.08 33.77
CA TRP A 41 -2.31 8.82 34.27
C TRP A 41 -2.47 7.48 34.97
N ARG A 42 -1.67 6.48 34.61
CA ARG A 42 -1.71 5.13 35.19
C ARG A 42 -0.55 4.84 36.15
N GLY A 43 0.53 5.63 36.12
CA GLY A 43 1.74 5.36 36.90
C GLY A 43 2.48 4.08 36.46
N GLN A 44 2.27 3.64 35.22
CA GLN A 44 2.83 2.42 34.66
C GLN A 44 3.90 2.75 33.62
N ALA A 45 5.00 1.99 33.60
CA ALA A 45 6.00 2.11 32.54
C ALA A 45 5.38 1.78 31.16
N PHE A 46 5.68 2.59 30.15
CA PHE A 46 5.37 2.27 28.76
C PHE A 46 6.46 1.36 28.20
N ASP A 47 6.07 0.26 27.55
CA ASP A 47 6.99 -0.59 26.79
C ASP A 47 6.90 -0.24 25.28
N PRO A 48 7.84 0.56 24.76
CA PRO A 48 7.85 0.92 23.35
C PRO A 48 8.21 -0.27 22.44
N GLN A 49 8.93 -1.26 22.95
CA GLN A 49 9.32 -2.44 22.17
C GLN A 49 8.11 -3.33 21.93
N ALA A 50 7.33 -3.65 22.96
CA ALA A 50 6.08 -4.41 22.82
C ALA A 50 5.07 -3.69 21.91
N PHE A 51 4.92 -2.36 22.04
CA PHE A 51 4.07 -1.57 21.14
C PHE A 51 4.53 -1.66 19.68
N CYS A 52 5.82 -1.44 19.41
CA CYS A 52 6.37 -1.50 18.05
C CYS A 52 6.28 -2.90 17.42
N PHE A 53 6.48 -3.97 18.19
CA PHE A 53 6.27 -5.33 17.70
C PHE A 53 4.79 -5.60 17.39
N GLY A 54 3.87 -5.17 18.25
CA GLY A 54 2.43 -5.26 18.02
C GLY A 54 2.04 -4.56 16.70
N MET A 55 2.35 -3.27 16.57
CA MET A 55 2.03 -2.50 15.36
C MET A 55 2.73 -3.05 14.11
N GLY A 56 4.01 -3.39 14.20
CA GLY A 56 4.78 -3.97 13.10
C GLY A 56 4.18 -5.29 12.58
N SER A 57 3.72 -6.16 13.48
CA SER A 57 3.06 -7.42 13.10
C SER A 57 1.74 -7.21 12.35
N ILE A 58 0.97 -6.16 12.69
CA ILE A 58 -0.27 -5.79 12.00
C ILE A 58 0.04 -5.32 10.57
N PHE A 59 0.99 -4.41 10.38
CA PHE A 59 1.36 -3.95 9.03
C PHE A 59 1.99 -5.07 8.18
N ALA A 60 2.83 -5.92 8.78
CA ALA A 60 3.45 -7.05 8.08
C ALA A 60 2.40 -8.09 7.63
N SER A 61 1.43 -8.43 8.48
CA SER A 61 0.38 -9.39 8.15
C SER A 61 -0.60 -8.84 7.11
N ILE A 62 -1.01 -7.57 7.19
CA ILE A 62 -1.84 -6.91 6.16
C ILE A 62 -1.07 -6.84 4.83
N GLY A 63 0.19 -6.42 4.84
CA GLY A 63 1.03 -6.34 3.63
C GLY A 63 1.21 -7.71 2.96
N ALA A 64 1.44 -8.76 3.75
CA ALA A 64 1.51 -10.13 3.25
C ALA A 64 0.16 -10.60 2.66
N ALA A 65 -0.96 -10.35 3.35
CA ALA A 65 -2.29 -10.72 2.88
C ALA A 65 -2.66 -10.02 1.56
N LEU A 66 -2.36 -8.72 1.42
CA LEU A 66 -2.55 -7.98 0.17
C LEU A 66 -1.66 -8.53 -0.95
N LYS A 67 -0.39 -8.84 -0.67
CA LYS A 67 0.53 -9.40 -1.67
C LYS A 67 0.11 -10.79 -2.16
N LEU A 68 -0.50 -11.62 -1.31
CA LEU A 68 -1.10 -12.90 -1.69
C LEU A 68 -2.36 -12.75 -2.56
N LYS A 69 -3.05 -11.59 -2.49
CA LYS A 69 -4.29 -11.31 -3.22
C LYS A 69 -4.08 -10.54 -4.52
N GLU A 70 -2.88 -10.01 -4.76
CA GLU A 70 -2.49 -9.25 -5.95
C GLU A 70 -2.91 -9.90 -7.29
N THR A 71 -2.88 -11.24 -7.39
CA THR A 71 -3.23 -12.00 -8.61
C THR A 71 -4.69 -12.46 -8.68
N THR A 72 -5.50 -12.20 -7.64
CA THR A 72 -6.90 -12.66 -7.54
C THR A 72 -7.92 -11.53 -7.32
N GLU A 73 -7.46 -10.31 -7.08
CA GLU A 73 -8.33 -9.14 -7.02
C GLU A 73 -8.57 -8.54 -8.41
N PRO A 74 -9.81 -8.09 -8.73
CA PRO A 74 -10.13 -7.55 -10.03
C PRO A 74 -9.40 -6.21 -10.26
N TYR A 75 -8.58 -6.16 -11.30
CA TYR A 75 -7.93 -4.91 -11.70
C TYR A 75 -8.98 -3.93 -12.23
N ASN A 76 -9.17 -2.82 -11.52
CA ASN A 76 -10.17 -1.82 -11.88
C ASN A 76 -9.63 -0.92 -13.00
N SER A 77 -9.60 -1.47 -14.22
CA SER A 77 -9.23 -0.75 -15.44
C SER A 77 -10.24 0.36 -15.68
N THR A 78 -9.86 1.61 -15.38
CA THR A 78 -10.64 2.79 -15.79
C THR A 78 -10.62 2.90 -17.32
N GLU A 79 -11.67 2.38 -17.95
CA GLU A 79 -11.90 2.46 -19.38
C GLU A 79 -12.12 3.92 -19.80
N ASN A 80 -11.04 4.60 -20.19
CA ASN A 80 -11.09 5.94 -20.79
C ASN A 80 -11.63 5.83 -22.22
N ASN A 81 -12.95 5.82 -22.35
CA ASN A 81 -13.62 5.72 -23.64
C ASN A 81 -13.68 7.11 -24.31
N GLY A 82 -12.83 7.35 -25.31
CA GLY A 82 -12.67 8.68 -25.91
C GLY A 82 -11.62 8.82 -27.02
N THR A 83 -11.70 7.99 -28.07
CA THR A 83 -11.37 8.33 -29.49
C THR A 83 -10.11 9.18 -29.73
N HIS A 84 -8.96 8.67 -30.18
CA HIS A 84 -8.68 7.99 -31.48
C HIS A 84 -7.17 7.57 -31.48
N VAL A 85 -6.56 6.76 -32.37
CA VAL A 85 -6.88 6.14 -33.68
C VAL A 85 -6.38 4.68 -33.70
N SER A 86 -6.85 3.87 -34.66
CA SER A 86 -6.45 2.50 -35.03
C SER A 86 -5.00 2.04 -34.79
N LYS A 87 -4.89 0.80 -34.26
CA LYS A 87 -4.28 -0.31 -35.01
C LYS A 87 -4.88 -1.67 -34.58
N THR A 88 -5.84 -2.12 -35.38
CA THR A 88 -6.40 -3.48 -35.46
C THR A 88 -6.36 -3.82 -36.95
N ALA A 89 -6.09 -5.03 -37.46
CA ALA A 89 -5.71 -6.32 -36.86
C ALA A 89 -4.25 -6.67 -37.32
N GLU A 90 -3.68 -7.89 -37.31
CA GLU A 90 -4.10 -9.30 -37.33
C GLU A 90 -3.07 -10.09 -36.48
N HIS A 91 -3.40 -10.92 -35.49
CA HIS A 91 -4.06 -12.24 -35.53
C HIS A 91 -3.34 -13.30 -36.40
N GLN A 92 -2.52 -14.13 -35.75
CA GLN A 92 -2.43 -15.56 -36.06
C GLN A 92 -1.83 -16.31 -34.87
N ASP A 93 -2.72 -16.91 -34.07
CA ASP A 93 -2.42 -18.04 -33.20
C ASP A 93 -2.86 -19.27 -33.99
N GLU A 94 -1.91 -20.02 -34.56
CA GLU A 94 -2.21 -21.13 -35.47
C GLU A 94 -2.19 -22.46 -34.73
N CYS A 95 -3.39 -22.96 -34.42
CA CYS A 95 -3.57 -24.29 -33.87
C CYS A 95 -3.20 -25.38 -34.89
N ASP A 96 -2.35 -26.32 -34.49
CA ASP A 96 -2.30 -27.67 -35.08
C ASP A 96 -3.73 -28.25 -35.17
N PRO A 97 -4.09 -28.96 -36.26
CA PRO A 97 -3.97 -30.42 -36.18
C PRO A 97 -3.82 -31.23 -37.51
N ILE A 98 -3.30 -32.48 -37.37
CA ILE A 98 -3.62 -33.71 -38.13
C ILE A 98 -2.84 -34.06 -39.45
N SER A 99 -1.95 -35.06 -39.31
CA SER A 99 -1.82 -36.30 -40.14
C SER A 99 -0.99 -36.38 -41.44
N LYS A 100 -0.07 -37.38 -41.43
CA LYS A 100 0.53 -38.16 -42.55
C LYS A 100 1.45 -37.38 -43.51
N THR A 101 2.70 -37.84 -43.71
CA THR A 101 3.00 -39.15 -44.31
C THR A 101 4.22 -39.81 -43.68
#